data_AF-A0A7Y1V4Z9-F1
#
_entry.id   AF-A0A7Y1V4Z9-F1
#
_cell.length_a   1.000
_cell.length_b   1.000
_cell.length_c   1.000
_cell.angle_alpha   90.00
_cell.angle_beta   90.00
_cell.angle_gamma   90.00
#
_symmetry.space_group_name_H-M   'P 1'
#
loop_
_entity.id
_entity.type
_entity.pdbx_description
1 polymer ?
#
loop_
_entity_poly.entity_id
_entity_poly.type
_entity_poly.pdbx_seq_one_letter_code
_entity_poly.pdbx_strand_id
1 'polypeptide(L)'
;MELYQYVIAILGGAIAGSINTLAGNGSAITLTILTEVIGLPGNLANGTNRVGVLTQSAAGSWAFYKHGKLDFSRSKLNITLTVLGALLGVAVAVQVSNEEFLFVFKYLMLFMFLVLLVKPKRWLKETSEDAAVSIWLAVPLYLALGFYGGFIQMGMGIFYLATMVLVARYGIIEGNALKSFVVALYTVIVLLIFHLKGLISWDVGLVLAIGQTAGGWYTAKFASSHPKANVIAYWALIVIVVLALLKLFGLIRL
;
A
#
# COMPACT_ATOMS: atom_id res chain seq x y z
N MET A 1 26.19 2.55 -3.79
CA MET A 1 25.56 3.30 -2.70
C MET A 1 26.60 3.59 -1.64
N GLU A 2 26.51 4.73 -0.97
CA GLU A 2 27.35 5.04 0.20
C GLU A 2 26.77 4.42 1.48
N LEU A 3 27.59 4.27 2.53
CA LEU A 3 27.16 3.63 3.79
C LEU A 3 25.89 4.25 4.37
N TYR A 4 25.79 5.58 4.36
CA TYR A 4 24.62 6.28 4.88
C TYR A 4 23.34 5.93 4.09
N GLN A 5 23.45 5.69 2.78
CA GLN A 5 22.31 5.30 1.94
C GLN A 5 21.80 3.90 2.31
N TYR A 6 22.69 2.94 2.61
CA TYR A 6 22.29 1.63 3.12
C TYR A 6 21.54 1.75 4.46
N VAL A 7 22.07 2.54 5.38
CA VAL A 7 21.45 2.74 6.71
C VAL A 7 20.07 3.38 6.57
N ILE A 8 19.94 4.44 5.76
CA ILE A 8 18.65 5.09 5.51
C ILE A 8 17.68 4.13 4.82
N ALA A 9 18.12 3.37 3.82
CA ALA A 9 17.26 2.41 3.13
C ALA A 9 16.73 1.32 4.07
N ILE A 10 17.56 0.79 4.97
CA ILE A 10 17.13 -0.24 5.93
C ILE A 10 16.22 0.34 7.02
N LEU A 11 16.63 1.41 7.69
CA LEU A 11 15.84 2.00 8.79
C LEU A 11 14.56 2.65 8.28
N GLY A 12 14.68 3.44 7.21
CA GLY A 12 13.54 4.04 6.52
C GLY A 12 12.63 2.99 5.90
N GLY A 13 13.19 1.90 5.35
CA GLY A 13 12.46 0.70 4.94
C GLY A 13 11.64 0.12 6.10
N ALA A 14 12.23 -0.08 7.28
CA ALA A 14 11.52 -0.62 8.44
C ALA A 14 10.36 0.27 8.92
N ILE A 15 10.57 1.58 8.95
CA ILE A 15 9.51 2.55 9.26
C ILE A 15 8.41 2.48 8.19
N ALA A 16 8.79 2.48 6.92
CA ALA A 16 7.87 2.37 5.80
C ALA A 16 7.06 1.07 5.85
N GLY A 17 7.70 -0.07 6.11
CA GLY A 17 7.04 -1.37 6.23
C GLY A 17 6.00 -1.36 7.36
N SER A 18 6.36 -0.79 8.50
CA SER A 18 5.46 -0.65 9.66
C SER A 18 4.24 0.21 9.33
N ILE A 19 4.48 1.40 8.76
CA ILE A 19 3.43 2.33 8.34
C ILE A 19 2.55 1.70 7.25
N ASN A 20 3.15 1.02 6.27
CA ASN A 20 2.40 0.40 5.19
C ASN A 20 1.49 -0.72 5.71
N THR A 21 2.01 -1.57 6.61
CA THR A 21 1.21 -2.63 7.22
C THR A 21 0.04 -2.08 8.03
N LEU A 22 0.25 -1.01 8.79
CA LEU A 22 -0.75 -0.48 9.71
C LEU A 22 -1.76 0.48 9.06
N ALA A 23 -1.28 1.40 8.22
CA ALA A 23 -2.04 2.53 7.69
C ALA A 23 -2.00 2.65 6.16
N GLY A 24 -1.20 1.84 5.47
CA GLY A 24 -1.28 1.68 4.02
C GLY A 24 -0.53 2.71 3.17
N ASN A 25 0.42 3.47 3.73
CA ASN A 25 1.15 4.52 2.99
C ASN A 25 2.68 4.45 3.05
N GLY A 26 3.28 3.30 3.37
CA GLY A 26 4.75 3.26 3.51
C GLY A 26 5.50 3.49 2.20
N SER A 27 4.88 3.20 1.06
CA SER A 27 5.47 3.47 -0.25
C SER A 27 5.81 4.96 -0.48
N ALA A 28 5.14 5.90 0.21
CA ALA A 28 5.52 7.31 0.11
C ALA A 28 6.93 7.55 0.70
N ILE A 29 7.25 6.86 1.79
CA ILE A 29 8.57 6.93 2.44
C ILE A 29 9.62 6.25 1.57
N THR A 30 9.36 5.02 1.12
CA THR A 30 10.34 4.30 0.30
C THR A 30 10.58 4.98 -1.04
N LEU A 31 9.56 5.52 -1.69
CA LEU A 31 9.76 6.25 -2.94
C LEU A 31 10.54 7.54 -2.71
N THR A 32 10.29 8.26 -1.62
CA THR A 32 11.10 9.44 -1.26
C THR A 32 12.57 9.05 -1.02
N ILE A 33 12.84 7.93 -0.35
CA ILE A 33 14.21 7.43 -0.20
C ILE A 33 14.83 7.11 -1.56
N LEU A 34 14.10 6.39 -2.42
CA LEU A 34 14.59 5.98 -3.74
C LEU A 34 14.82 7.17 -4.68
N THR A 35 13.97 8.20 -4.66
CA THR A 35 14.10 9.37 -5.54
C THR A 35 15.05 10.42 -4.96
N GLU A 36 14.90 10.81 -3.70
CA GLU A 36 15.61 11.96 -3.13
C GLU A 36 16.95 11.59 -2.50
N VAL A 37 17.09 10.37 -1.95
CA VAL A 37 18.31 9.95 -1.26
C VAL A 37 19.20 9.10 -2.17
N ILE A 38 18.59 8.19 -2.94
CA ILE A 38 19.31 7.33 -3.88
C ILE A 38 19.45 7.98 -5.27
N GLY A 39 18.51 8.85 -5.66
CA GLY A 39 18.56 9.55 -6.95
C GLY A 39 17.99 8.76 -8.13
N LEU A 40 17.12 7.76 -7.89
CA LEU A 40 16.50 7.00 -8.97
C LEU A 40 15.40 7.83 -9.67
N PRO A 41 15.27 7.75 -11.01
CA PRO A 41 14.10 8.25 -11.73
C PRO A 41 12.79 7.64 -11.20
N GLY A 42 11.68 8.38 -11.26
CA GLY A 42 10.43 7.98 -10.61
C GLY A 42 9.84 6.65 -11.08
N ASN A 43 9.95 6.33 -12.38
CA ASN A 43 9.53 5.03 -12.93
C ASN A 43 10.41 3.88 -12.43
N LEU A 44 11.74 4.07 -12.38
CA LEU A 44 12.70 3.10 -11.84
C LEU A 44 12.52 2.93 -10.32
N ALA A 45 12.24 4.01 -9.59
CA ALA A 45 11.91 3.99 -8.18
C ALA A 45 10.60 3.23 -7.90
N ASN A 46 9.55 3.46 -8.70
CA ASN A 46 8.27 2.73 -8.60
C ASN A 46 8.47 1.22 -8.75
N GLY A 47 9.23 0.79 -9.76
CA GLY A 47 9.57 -0.62 -9.97
C GLY A 47 10.45 -1.19 -8.84
N THR A 48 11.50 -0.47 -8.44
CA THR A 48 12.41 -0.87 -7.36
C THR A 48 11.69 -1.03 -6.02
N ASN A 49 10.76 -0.14 -5.70
CA ASN A 49 9.91 -0.23 -4.50
C ASN A 49 9.08 -1.53 -4.45
N ARG A 50 8.74 -2.14 -5.60
CA ARG A 50 7.94 -3.37 -5.64
C ARG A 50 8.64 -4.57 -5.00
N VAL A 51 9.96 -4.58 -4.96
CA VAL A 51 10.75 -5.65 -4.29
C VAL A 51 10.41 -5.68 -2.79
N GLY A 52 10.47 -4.52 -2.14
CA GLY A 52 10.13 -4.37 -0.73
C GLY A 52 8.62 -4.53 -0.46
N VAL A 53 7.76 -3.99 -1.33
CA VAL A 53 6.30 -4.15 -1.21
C VAL A 53 5.89 -5.62 -1.29
N LEU A 54 6.47 -6.41 -2.20
CA LEU A 54 6.16 -7.83 -2.34
C LEU A 54 6.52 -8.60 -1.06
N THR A 55 7.77 -8.49 -0.64
CA THR A 55 8.32 -9.23 0.51
C THR A 55 7.64 -8.82 1.82
N GLN A 56 7.43 -7.52 2.04
CA GLN A 56 6.67 -6.99 3.18
C GLN A 56 5.22 -7.48 3.18
N SER A 57 4.54 -7.44 2.04
CA SER A 57 3.13 -7.82 1.95
C SER A 57 2.95 -9.32 2.12
N ALA A 58 3.86 -10.13 1.58
CA ALA A 58 3.88 -11.58 1.78
C ALA A 58 4.10 -11.95 3.26
N ALA A 59 5.14 -11.37 3.89
CA ALA A 59 5.43 -11.63 5.30
C ALA A 59 4.31 -11.13 6.23
N GLY A 60 3.76 -9.94 5.97
CA GLY A 60 2.65 -9.39 6.74
C GLY A 60 1.36 -10.21 6.57
N SER A 61 1.02 -10.59 5.34
CA SER A 61 -0.11 -11.47 5.02
C SER A 61 -0.01 -12.80 5.77
N TRP A 62 1.18 -13.42 5.76
CA TRP A 62 1.43 -14.64 6.51
C TRP A 62 1.25 -14.46 8.03
N ALA A 63 1.75 -13.36 8.59
CA ALA A 63 1.57 -13.06 10.01
C ALA A 63 0.09 -12.87 10.36
N PHE A 64 -0.69 -12.14 9.57
CA PHE A 64 -2.12 -11.97 9.78
C PHE A 64 -2.88 -13.31 9.67
N TYR A 65 -2.55 -14.13 8.66
CA TYR A 65 -3.16 -15.45 8.47
C TYR A 65 -2.90 -16.37 9.66
N LYS A 66 -1.65 -16.45 10.13
CA LYS A 66 -1.25 -17.24 11.31
C LYS A 66 -2.00 -16.87 12.59
N HIS A 67 -2.48 -15.64 12.70
CA HIS A 67 -3.24 -15.14 13.86
C HIS A 67 -4.75 -15.05 13.59
N GLY A 68 -5.25 -15.70 12.53
CA GLY A 68 -6.69 -15.78 12.24
C GLY A 68 -7.33 -14.47 11.78
N LYS A 69 -6.54 -13.51 11.27
CA LYS A 69 -7.03 -12.20 10.80
C LYS A 69 -7.36 -12.14 9.31
N LEU A 70 -7.12 -13.23 8.58
CA LEU A 70 -7.34 -13.31 7.13
C LEU A 70 -8.34 -14.42 6.81
N ASP A 71 -9.55 -14.04 6.42
CA ASP A 71 -10.59 -14.93 5.89
C ASP A 71 -10.83 -14.62 4.41
N PHE A 72 -10.85 -15.67 3.58
CA PHE A 72 -11.06 -15.59 2.14
C PHE A 72 -12.51 -15.83 1.70
N SER A 73 -13.37 -16.32 2.59
CA SER A 73 -14.74 -16.78 2.28
C SER A 73 -15.55 -15.74 1.50
N ARG A 74 -15.43 -14.47 1.92
CA ARG A 74 -16.16 -13.30 1.43
C ARG A 74 -15.33 -12.35 0.57
N SER A 75 -14.08 -12.70 0.28
CA SER A 75 -13.12 -11.78 -0.37
C SER A 75 -12.75 -12.18 -1.79
N LYS A 76 -13.22 -13.33 -2.29
CA LYS A 76 -12.88 -13.86 -3.62
C LYS A 76 -13.09 -12.85 -4.74
N LEU A 77 -14.24 -12.18 -4.78
CA LEU A 77 -14.56 -11.20 -5.81
C LEU A 77 -13.58 -10.00 -5.78
N ASN A 78 -13.31 -9.47 -4.59
CA ASN A 78 -12.35 -8.38 -4.39
C ASN A 78 -10.95 -8.81 -4.85
N ILE A 79 -10.45 -9.95 -4.37
CA ILE A 79 -9.14 -10.49 -4.74
C ILE A 79 -9.02 -10.59 -6.27
N THR A 80 -9.96 -11.26 -6.93
CA THR A 80 -9.92 -11.46 -8.38
C THR A 80 -9.93 -10.14 -9.14
N LEU A 81 -10.87 -9.25 -8.83
CA LEU A 81 -11.01 -7.99 -9.57
C LEU A 81 -9.86 -7.02 -9.31
N THR A 82 -9.35 -6.94 -8.08
CA THR A 82 -8.18 -6.11 -7.79
C THR A 82 -6.92 -6.66 -8.46
N VAL A 83 -6.74 -7.99 -8.54
CA VAL A 83 -5.63 -8.57 -9.30
C VAL A 83 -5.77 -8.24 -10.79
N LEU A 84 -6.95 -8.45 -11.39
CA LEU A 84 -7.19 -8.11 -12.81
C LEU A 84 -6.97 -6.63 -13.09
N GLY A 85 -7.48 -5.76 -12.22
CA GLY A 85 -7.22 -4.33 -12.29
C GLY A 85 -5.73 -4.02 -12.27
N ALA A 86 -4.96 -4.65 -11.36
CA ALA A 86 -3.53 -4.42 -11.24
C ALA A 86 -2.75 -4.82 -12.50
N LEU A 87 -3.18 -5.86 -13.22
CA LEU A 87 -2.60 -6.24 -14.51
C LEU A 87 -2.81 -5.16 -15.57
N LEU A 88 -4.00 -4.55 -15.62
CA LEU A 88 -4.27 -3.41 -16.49
C LEU A 88 -3.44 -2.19 -16.07
N GLY A 89 -3.32 -1.95 -14.76
CA GLY A 89 -2.56 -0.85 -14.20
C GLY A 89 -1.06 -0.91 -14.56
N VAL A 90 -0.43 -2.08 -14.41
CA VAL A 90 0.99 -2.23 -14.76
C VAL A 90 1.23 -2.16 -16.27
N ALA A 91 0.29 -2.64 -17.09
CA ALA A 91 0.38 -2.51 -18.55
C ALA A 91 0.48 -1.04 -18.97
N VAL A 92 -0.24 -0.14 -18.29
CA VAL A 92 -0.12 1.31 -18.48
C VAL A 92 1.16 1.85 -17.82
N ALA A 93 1.50 1.40 -16.61
CA ALA A 93 2.64 1.92 -15.83
C ALA A 93 3.96 1.90 -16.59
N VAL A 94 4.22 0.84 -17.34
CA VAL A 94 5.48 0.65 -18.07
C VAL A 94 5.56 1.43 -19.38
N GLN A 95 4.49 2.14 -19.77
CA GLN A 95 4.43 2.97 -20.98
C GLN A 95 4.47 4.47 -20.67
N VAL A 96 4.24 4.85 -19.41
CA VAL A 96 4.10 6.24 -18.97
C VAL A 96 5.47 6.86 -18.68
N SER A 97 5.67 8.09 -19.13
CA SER A 97 6.88 8.88 -18.85
C SER A 97 6.93 9.34 -17.39
N ASN A 98 8.11 9.76 -16.92
CA ASN A 98 8.28 10.25 -15.56
C ASN A 98 7.41 11.50 -15.28
N GLU A 99 7.25 12.38 -16.26
CA GLU A 99 6.46 13.61 -16.14
C GLU A 99 4.96 13.31 -16.00
N GLU A 100 4.45 12.42 -16.85
CA GLU A 100 3.06 11.96 -16.78
C GLU A 100 2.76 11.23 -15.47
N PHE A 101 3.70 10.42 -14.97
CA PHE A 101 3.57 9.75 -13.67
C PHE A 101 3.40 10.77 -12.54
N LEU A 102 4.25 11.79 -12.49
CA LEU A 102 4.18 12.85 -11.48
C LEU A 102 2.88 13.67 -11.58
N PHE A 103 2.43 13.95 -12.80
CA PHE A 103 1.17 14.65 -13.05
C PHE A 103 -0.02 13.85 -12.50
N VAL A 104 -0.18 12.58 -12.89
CA VAL A 104 -1.28 11.73 -12.42
C VAL A 104 -1.24 11.56 -10.90
N PHE A 105 -0.04 11.36 -10.35
CA PHE A 105 0.15 11.21 -8.91
C PHE A 105 -0.41 12.39 -8.10
N LYS A 106 -0.09 13.63 -8.49
CA LYS A 106 -0.49 14.85 -7.78
C LYS A 106 -2.01 14.99 -7.65
N TYR A 107 -2.74 14.84 -8.74
CA TYR A 107 -4.21 15.02 -8.73
C TYR A 107 -4.92 13.88 -8.02
N LEU A 108 -4.39 12.66 -8.14
CA LEU A 108 -4.99 11.48 -7.54
C LEU A 108 -4.86 11.51 -6.00
N MET A 109 -3.76 12.05 -5.46
CA MET A 109 -3.62 12.29 -4.01
C MET A 109 -4.68 13.25 -3.46
N LEU A 110 -5.03 14.30 -4.20
CA LEU A 110 -6.03 15.28 -3.77
C LEU A 110 -7.43 14.64 -3.67
N PHE A 111 -7.79 13.80 -4.65
CA PHE A 111 -9.02 13.01 -4.61
C PHE A 111 -9.01 12.00 -3.44
N MET A 112 -7.88 11.33 -3.19
CA MET A 112 -7.71 10.38 -2.10
C MET A 112 -8.04 10.97 -0.73
N PHE A 113 -7.55 12.18 -0.48
CA PHE A 113 -7.76 12.87 0.79
C PHE A 113 -9.24 13.05 1.11
N LEU A 114 -10.03 13.48 0.12
CA LEU A 114 -11.46 13.76 0.30
C LEU A 114 -12.26 12.50 0.65
N VAL A 115 -11.91 11.34 0.09
CA VAL A 115 -12.58 10.06 0.35
C VAL A 115 -12.42 9.61 1.81
N LEU A 116 -11.27 9.90 2.44
CA LEU A 116 -10.96 9.44 3.79
C LEU A 116 -11.68 10.21 4.89
N LEU A 117 -12.07 11.46 4.62
CA LEU A 117 -12.84 12.28 5.56
C LEU A 117 -14.29 11.76 5.74
N VAL A 118 -14.71 10.81 4.91
CA VAL A 118 -16.07 10.30 4.91
C VAL A 118 -16.27 9.29 6.05
N LYS A 119 -17.24 9.58 6.94
CA LYS A 119 -17.76 8.69 7.99
C LYS A 119 -16.70 8.19 8.99
N PRO A 120 -16.04 9.07 9.78
CA PRO A 120 -14.98 8.70 10.73
C PRO A 120 -15.41 7.63 11.74
N LYS A 121 -16.67 7.64 12.19
CA LYS A 121 -17.21 6.65 13.13
C LYS A 121 -17.18 5.21 12.61
N ARG A 122 -17.13 4.98 11.29
CA ARG A 122 -17.09 3.62 10.71
C ARG A 122 -15.71 2.97 10.89
N TRP A 123 -14.65 3.76 10.97
CA TRP A 123 -13.28 3.25 11.06
C TRP A 123 -12.98 2.52 12.38
N LEU A 124 -13.75 2.81 13.43
CA LEU A 124 -13.60 2.17 14.74
C LEU A 124 -14.56 0.99 14.96
N LYS A 125 -15.40 0.65 13.98
CA LYS A 125 -16.34 -0.48 14.08
C LYS A 125 -15.69 -1.77 13.60
N GLU A 126 -16.06 -2.88 14.22
CA GLU A 126 -15.63 -4.22 13.83
C GLU A 126 -16.20 -4.65 12.46
N THR A 127 -15.75 -5.81 12.00
CA THR A 127 -16.23 -6.43 10.75
C THR A 127 -17.71 -6.78 10.89
N SER A 128 -18.50 -6.42 9.88
CA SER A 128 -19.91 -6.79 9.80
C SER A 128 -20.07 -7.96 8.84
N GLU A 129 -20.55 -9.09 9.34
CA GLU A 129 -20.65 -10.30 8.51
C GLU A 129 -21.79 -10.25 7.47
N ASP A 130 -22.84 -9.48 7.74
CA ASP A 130 -24.04 -9.41 6.86
C ASP A 130 -23.93 -8.37 5.74
N ALA A 131 -22.79 -7.68 5.62
CA ALA A 131 -22.62 -6.62 4.64
C ALA A 131 -22.23 -7.17 3.26
N ALA A 132 -23.21 -7.21 2.34
CA ALA A 132 -22.97 -7.47 0.94
C ALA A 132 -22.76 -6.14 0.17
N VAL A 133 -21.69 -6.05 -0.62
CA VAL A 133 -21.48 -4.93 -1.54
C VAL A 133 -22.22 -5.24 -2.84
N SER A 134 -23.08 -4.33 -3.30
CA SER A 134 -23.75 -4.45 -4.59
C SER A 134 -22.74 -4.69 -5.72
N ILE A 135 -23.01 -5.64 -6.61
CA ILE A 135 -22.11 -6.01 -7.71
C ILE A 135 -21.80 -4.81 -8.62
N TRP A 136 -22.79 -3.94 -8.85
CA TRP A 136 -22.68 -2.73 -9.67
C TRP A 136 -21.72 -1.70 -9.08
N LEU A 137 -21.49 -1.74 -7.77
CA LEU A 137 -20.48 -0.93 -7.10
C LEU A 137 -19.16 -1.69 -6.95
N ALA A 138 -19.21 -2.97 -6.57
CA ALA A 138 -18.03 -3.79 -6.31
C ALA A 138 -17.13 -3.93 -7.54
N VAL A 139 -17.71 -4.19 -8.71
CA VAL A 139 -16.94 -4.43 -9.94
C VAL A 139 -16.05 -3.24 -10.33
N PRO A 140 -16.62 -2.05 -10.62
CA PRO A 140 -15.81 -0.91 -11.01
C PRO A 140 -14.84 -0.48 -9.90
N LEU A 141 -15.26 -0.57 -8.63
CA LEU A 141 -14.46 -0.14 -7.50
C LEU A 141 -13.22 -1.02 -7.30
N TYR A 142 -13.37 -2.35 -7.29
CA TYR A 142 -12.23 -3.25 -7.08
C TYR A 142 -11.29 -3.30 -8.29
N LEU A 143 -11.81 -3.16 -9.51
CA LEU A 143 -10.97 -2.99 -10.71
C LEU A 143 -10.16 -1.69 -10.65
N ALA A 144 -10.79 -0.56 -10.31
CA ALA A 144 -10.09 0.73 -10.19
C ALA A 144 -9.02 0.70 -9.08
N LEU A 145 -9.33 0.06 -7.95
CA LEU A 145 -8.40 -0.14 -6.84
C LEU A 145 -7.18 -0.97 -7.29
N GLY A 146 -7.44 -2.05 -8.03
CA GLY A 146 -6.40 -2.86 -8.66
C GLY A 146 -5.54 -2.07 -9.61
N PHE A 147 -6.18 -1.39 -10.57
CA PHE A 147 -5.51 -0.56 -11.57
C PHE A 147 -4.56 0.43 -10.92
N TYR A 148 -5.01 1.12 -9.88
CA TYR A 148 -4.18 2.04 -9.13
C TYR A 148 -2.99 1.35 -8.43
N GLY A 149 -3.21 0.18 -7.83
CA GLY A 149 -2.16 -0.61 -7.19
C GLY A 149 -1.11 -1.12 -8.18
N GLY A 150 -1.53 -1.57 -9.37
CA GLY A 150 -0.63 -1.94 -10.45
C GLY A 150 0.16 -0.75 -10.98
N PHE A 151 -0.51 0.40 -11.13
CA PHE A 151 0.06 1.61 -11.71
C PHE A 151 1.06 2.32 -10.78
N ILE A 152 0.61 2.86 -9.65
CA ILE A 152 1.39 3.74 -8.76
C ILE A 152 1.81 3.07 -7.44
N GLN A 153 0.96 2.23 -6.84
CA GLN A 153 1.13 1.56 -5.52
C GLN A 153 1.26 2.44 -4.29
N MET A 154 1.94 3.58 -4.38
CA MET A 154 1.94 4.61 -3.33
C MET A 154 0.51 4.99 -2.98
N GLY A 155 0.19 5.12 -1.69
CA GLY A 155 -1.17 5.41 -1.23
C GLY A 155 -2.20 4.31 -1.48
N MET A 156 -1.91 3.22 -2.21
CA MET A 156 -2.93 2.22 -2.53
C MET A 156 -3.50 1.58 -1.27
N GLY A 157 -2.69 1.32 -0.25
CA GLY A 157 -3.16 0.73 0.99
C GLY A 157 -4.22 1.59 1.69
N ILE A 158 -4.14 2.91 1.58
CA ILE A 158 -5.16 3.83 2.09
C ILE A 158 -6.48 3.64 1.33
N PHE A 159 -6.45 3.61 -0.01
CA PHE A 159 -7.64 3.37 -0.82
C PHE A 159 -8.26 2.01 -0.56
N TYR A 160 -7.41 1.00 -0.39
CA TYR A 160 -7.84 -0.35 -0.09
C TYR A 160 -8.56 -0.39 1.25
N LEU A 161 -7.97 0.22 2.28
CA LEU A 161 -8.57 0.31 3.60
C LEU A 161 -9.88 1.09 3.59
N ALA A 162 -9.94 2.24 2.93
CA ALA A 162 -11.17 3.02 2.81
C ALA A 162 -12.29 2.19 2.16
N THR A 163 -11.96 1.47 1.09
CA THR A 163 -12.90 0.57 0.41
C THR A 163 -13.36 -0.55 1.33
N MET A 164 -12.43 -1.22 2.01
CA MET A 164 -12.76 -2.33 2.90
C MET A 164 -13.60 -1.89 4.10
N VAL A 165 -13.26 -0.76 4.72
CA VAL A 165 -13.91 -0.29 5.95
C VAL A 165 -15.24 0.39 5.67
N LEU A 166 -15.27 1.32 4.69
CA LEU A 166 -16.45 2.15 4.42
C LEU A 166 -17.48 1.44 3.56
N VAL A 167 -17.03 0.64 2.59
CA VAL A 167 -17.92 -0.03 1.62
C VAL A 167 -18.15 -1.48 2.01
N ALA A 168 -17.08 -2.27 2.10
CA ALA A 168 -17.18 -3.72 2.36
C ALA A 168 -17.33 -4.08 3.86
N ARG A 169 -17.36 -3.07 4.74
CA ARG A 169 -17.62 -3.18 6.18
C ARG A 169 -16.70 -4.15 6.94
N TYR A 170 -15.42 -4.20 6.58
CA TYR A 170 -14.38 -4.83 7.40
C TYR A 170 -13.93 -3.92 8.55
N GLY A 171 -13.38 -4.52 9.60
CA GLY A 171 -12.50 -3.85 10.56
C GLY A 171 -11.18 -3.44 9.90
N ILE A 172 -10.42 -2.53 10.53
CA ILE A 172 -9.17 -2.03 9.95
C ILE A 172 -8.13 -3.15 9.87
N ILE A 173 -8.01 -3.99 10.90
CA ILE A 173 -7.01 -5.07 10.91
C ILE A 173 -7.32 -6.14 9.86
N GLU A 174 -8.57 -6.59 9.76
CA GLU A 174 -9.00 -7.55 8.74
C GLU A 174 -8.87 -6.98 7.32
N GLY A 175 -9.19 -5.68 7.15
CA GLY A 175 -8.95 -4.96 5.89
C GLY A 175 -7.47 -4.87 5.52
N ASN A 176 -6.59 -4.65 6.51
CA ASN A 176 -5.14 -4.66 6.33
C ASN A 176 -4.61 -6.05 5.98
N ALA A 177 -5.14 -7.10 6.61
CA ALA A 177 -4.78 -8.47 6.30
C ALA A 177 -5.09 -8.82 4.85
N LEU A 178 -6.32 -8.51 4.41
CA LEU A 178 -6.75 -8.77 3.04
C LEU A 178 -5.96 -7.92 2.02
N LYS A 179 -5.71 -6.64 2.33
CA LYS A 179 -4.82 -5.77 1.55
C LYS A 179 -3.45 -6.42 1.38
N SER A 180 -2.78 -6.81 2.46
CA SER A 180 -1.44 -7.41 2.40
C SER A 180 -1.42 -8.67 1.53
N PHE A 181 -2.46 -9.51 1.62
CA PHE A 181 -2.58 -10.68 0.75
C PHE A 181 -2.72 -10.29 -0.74
N VAL A 182 -3.67 -9.41 -1.07
CA VAL A 182 -3.93 -9.01 -2.46
C VAL A 182 -2.72 -8.29 -3.07
N VAL A 183 -2.05 -7.43 -2.29
CA VAL A 183 -0.82 -6.77 -2.71
C VAL A 183 0.27 -7.78 -3.01
N ALA A 184 0.52 -8.73 -2.12
CA ALA A 184 1.52 -9.76 -2.36
C ALA A 184 1.22 -10.50 -3.68
N LEU A 185 -0.04 -10.90 -3.88
CA LEU A 185 -0.47 -11.68 -5.03
C LEU A 185 -0.25 -10.94 -6.36
N TYR A 186 -0.81 -9.74 -6.54
CA TYR A 186 -0.63 -9.05 -7.82
C TYR A 186 0.81 -8.54 -7.98
N THR A 187 1.51 -8.20 -6.88
CA THR A 187 2.86 -7.63 -6.97
C THR A 187 3.86 -8.62 -7.53
N VAL A 188 3.66 -9.95 -7.38
CA VAL A 188 4.47 -10.95 -8.08
C VAL A 188 4.48 -10.69 -9.60
N ILE A 189 3.29 -10.51 -10.19
CA ILE A 189 3.15 -10.33 -11.64
C ILE A 189 3.63 -8.94 -12.05
N VAL A 190 3.28 -7.90 -11.28
CA VAL A 190 3.73 -6.53 -11.53
C VAL A 190 5.25 -6.44 -11.50
N LEU A 191 5.89 -7.00 -10.47
CA LEU A 191 7.35 -7.01 -10.32
C LEU A 191 8.03 -7.73 -11.48
N LEU A 192 7.47 -8.86 -11.94
CA LEU A 192 7.98 -9.56 -13.12
C LEU A 192 7.94 -8.67 -14.37
N ILE A 193 6.85 -7.94 -14.60
CA ILE A 193 6.74 -7.04 -15.76
C ILE A 193 7.74 -5.88 -15.66
N PHE A 194 7.89 -5.26 -14.49
CA PHE A 194 8.90 -4.23 -14.26
C PHE A 194 10.33 -4.76 -14.47
N HIS A 195 10.60 -6.00 -14.05
CA HIS A 195 11.89 -6.66 -14.28
C HIS A 195 12.19 -6.84 -15.77
N LEU A 196 11.23 -7.37 -16.53
CA LEU A 196 11.35 -7.59 -17.97
C LEU A 196 11.55 -6.27 -18.76
N LYS A 197 11.10 -5.14 -18.20
CA LYS A 197 11.30 -3.80 -18.77
C LYS A 197 12.59 -3.13 -18.30
N GLY A 198 13.40 -3.77 -17.46
CA GLY A 198 14.63 -3.17 -16.93
C GLY A 198 14.38 -2.00 -15.96
N LEU A 199 13.18 -1.92 -15.38
CA LEU A 199 12.75 -0.82 -14.51
C LEU A 199 12.92 -1.17 -13.02
N ILE A 200 13.94 -1.95 -12.67
CA ILE A 200 14.24 -2.35 -11.30
C ILE A 200 15.74 -2.25 -11.04
N SER A 201 16.12 -1.53 -9.97
CA SER A 201 17.44 -1.67 -9.36
C SER A 201 17.36 -2.74 -8.26
N TRP A 202 17.83 -3.95 -8.57
CA TRP A 202 17.76 -5.08 -7.64
C TRP A 202 18.58 -4.85 -6.38
N ASP A 203 19.78 -4.27 -6.51
CA ASP A 203 20.68 -4.04 -5.37
C ASP A 203 20.02 -3.14 -4.32
N VAL A 204 19.44 -2.01 -4.77
CA VAL A 204 18.75 -1.05 -3.90
C VAL A 204 17.44 -1.65 -3.39
N GLY A 205 16.68 -2.31 -4.27
CA GLY A 205 15.39 -2.91 -3.92
C GLY A 205 15.50 -3.99 -2.84
N LEU A 206 16.55 -4.84 -2.90
CA LEU A 206 16.80 -5.87 -1.90
C LEU A 206 17.22 -5.29 -0.55
N VAL A 207 18.08 -4.28 -0.53
CA VAL A 207 18.48 -3.60 0.72
C VAL A 207 17.28 -2.96 1.40
N LEU A 208 16.47 -2.23 0.64
CA LEU A 208 15.22 -1.64 1.13
C LEU A 208 14.25 -2.70 1.65
N ALA A 209 14.13 -3.82 0.93
CA ALA A 209 13.23 -4.92 1.27
C ALA A 209 13.55 -5.57 2.62
N ILE A 210 14.82 -5.62 3.04
CA ILE A 210 15.22 -6.15 4.37
C ILE A 210 14.49 -5.38 5.48
N GLY A 211 14.66 -4.06 5.49
CA GLY A 211 14.02 -3.19 6.47
C GLY A 211 12.51 -3.26 6.36
N GLN A 212 11.99 -3.07 5.15
CA GLN A 212 10.55 -3.03 4.89
C GLN A 212 9.85 -4.31 5.31
N THR A 213 10.42 -5.48 5.01
CA THR A 213 9.88 -6.77 5.43
C THR A 213 9.87 -6.92 6.93
N ALA A 214 10.98 -6.61 7.60
CA ALA A 214 11.07 -6.72 9.06
C ALA A 214 10.02 -5.85 9.76
N GLY A 215 9.98 -4.55 9.43
CA GLY A 215 9.00 -3.63 10.02
C GLY A 215 7.56 -4.02 9.73
N GLY A 216 7.29 -4.46 8.50
CA GLY A 216 5.97 -4.92 8.08
C GLY A 216 5.50 -6.17 8.81
N TRP A 217 6.39 -7.15 9.00
CA TRP A 217 6.09 -8.39 9.70
C TRP A 217 5.86 -8.18 11.20
N TYR A 218 6.76 -7.45 11.89
CA TYR A 218 6.59 -7.13 13.31
C TYR A 218 5.29 -6.38 13.56
N THR A 219 4.97 -5.40 12.70
CA THR A 219 3.73 -4.63 12.82
C THR A 219 2.50 -5.49 12.59
N ALA A 220 2.53 -6.44 11.64
CA ALA A 220 1.41 -7.35 11.41
C ALA A 220 1.18 -8.27 12.62
N LYS A 221 2.25 -8.80 13.21
CA LYS A 221 2.18 -9.61 14.43
C LYS A 221 1.61 -8.81 15.61
N PHE A 222 2.09 -7.58 15.81
CA PHE A 222 1.57 -6.67 16.83
C PHE A 222 0.09 -6.35 16.59
N ALA A 223 -0.28 -5.94 15.38
CA ALA A 223 -1.63 -5.54 15.03
C ALA A 223 -2.64 -6.70 15.12
N SER A 224 -2.17 -7.95 14.94
CA SER A 224 -3.01 -9.13 15.06
C SER A 224 -3.35 -9.51 16.50
N SER A 225 -2.50 -9.11 17.47
CA SER A 225 -2.58 -9.56 18.86
C SER A 225 -2.93 -8.45 19.85
N HIS A 226 -2.71 -7.19 19.50
CA HIS A 226 -2.91 -6.08 20.42
C HIS A 226 -4.40 -5.64 20.49
N PRO A 227 -5.02 -5.56 21.69
CA PRO A 227 -6.45 -5.24 21.82
C PRO A 227 -6.86 -3.87 21.24
N LYS A 228 -5.94 -2.90 21.26
CA LYS A 228 -6.18 -1.54 20.74
C LYS A 228 -5.66 -1.34 19.32
N ALA A 229 -5.32 -2.41 18.59
CA ALA A 229 -4.70 -2.31 17.27
C ALA A 229 -5.53 -1.49 16.27
N ASN A 230 -6.86 -1.66 16.24
CA ASN A 230 -7.75 -0.86 15.39
C ASN A 230 -7.65 0.65 15.70
N VAL A 231 -7.57 1.03 16.97
CA VAL A 231 -7.46 2.43 17.40
C VAL A 231 -6.10 3.01 17.00
N ILE A 232 -5.01 2.26 17.23
CA ILE A 232 -3.65 2.68 16.85
C ILE A 232 -3.57 2.84 15.33
N ALA A 233 -4.14 1.89 14.58
CA ALA A 233 -4.16 1.94 13.11
C ALA A 233 -4.94 3.14 12.58
N TYR A 234 -6.09 3.45 13.20
CA TYR A 234 -6.89 4.61 12.87
C TYR A 234 -6.13 5.93 13.09
N TRP A 235 -5.47 6.10 14.24
CA TRP A 235 -4.69 7.31 14.51
C TRP A 235 -3.46 7.42 13.60
N ALA A 236 -2.77 6.31 13.33
CA ALA A 236 -1.67 6.29 12.38
C ALA A 236 -2.13 6.75 10.99
N LEU A 237 -3.28 6.24 10.53
CA LEU A 237 -3.90 6.67 9.27
C LEU A 237 -4.19 8.18 9.28
N ILE A 238 -4.82 8.71 10.32
CA ILE A 238 -5.09 10.15 10.44
C ILE A 238 -3.80 10.97 10.33
N VAL A 239 -2.77 10.63 11.13
CA VAL A 239 -1.51 11.38 11.15
C VAL A 239 -0.87 11.40 9.77
N ILE A 240 -0.81 10.24 9.11
CA ILE A 240 -0.22 10.13 7.76
C ILE A 240 -0.98 10.97 6.74
N VAL A 241 -2.31 10.96 6.81
CA VAL A 241 -3.16 11.73 5.89
C VAL A 241 -2.98 13.23 6.11
N VAL A 242 -2.94 13.68 7.37
CA VAL A 242 -2.68 15.09 7.72
C VAL A 242 -1.30 15.52 7.25
N LEU A 243 -0.26 14.72 7.47
CA LEU A 243 1.09 15.05 6.99
C LEU A 243 1.15 15.14 5.45
N ALA A 244 0.48 14.22 4.75
CA ALA A 244 0.40 14.24 3.29
C ALA A 244 -0.25 15.52 2.77
N LEU A 245 -1.32 16.00 3.43
CA LEU A 245 -1.95 17.27 3.09
C LEU A 245 -1.06 18.48 3.30
N LEU A 246 -0.44 18.56 4.48
CA LEU A 246 0.40 19.70 4.83
C LEU A 246 1.53 19.83 3.81
N LYS A 247 2.12 18.70 3.37
CA LYS A 247 3.11 18.69 2.30
C LYS A 247 2.50 19.12 0.95
N LEU A 248 1.33 18.60 0.58
CA LEU A 248 0.66 18.93 -0.69
C LEU A 248 0.33 20.41 -0.83
N PHE A 249 -0.07 21.08 0.25
CA PHE A 249 -0.37 22.52 0.28
C PHE A 249 0.85 23.39 0.57
N GLY A 250 2.06 22.80 0.63
CA GLY A 250 3.31 23.54 0.85
C GLY A 250 3.43 24.16 2.25
N LEU A 251 2.62 23.72 3.21
CA LEU A 251 2.63 24.19 4.59
C LEU A 251 3.82 23.63 5.38
N ILE A 252 4.40 22.51 4.92
CA ILE A 252 5.62 21.93 5.45
C ILE A 252 6.55 21.50 4.31
N ARG A 253 7.86 21.66 4.53
CA ARG A 253 8.92 21.10 3.67
C ARG A 253 9.48 19.87 4.40
N LEU A 254 8.96 18.70 4.05
CA LEU A 254 9.43 17.38 4.51
C LEU A 254 10.28 16.73 3.43
#